data_AF-A0A1W2GCB3-F1
#
_entry.id   AF-A0A1W2GCB3-F1
#
_cell.length_a   1.000
_cell.length_b   1.000
_cell.length_c   1.000
_cell.angle_alpha   90.00
_cell.angle_beta   90.00
_cell.angle_gamma   90.00
#
_symmetry.space_group_name_H-M   'P 1'
#
loop_
_entity.id
_entity.type
_entity.pdbx_description
1 polymer ?
#
loop_
_entity_poly.entity_id
_entity_poly.type
_entity_poly.pdbx_seq_one_letter_code
_entity_poly.pdbx_strand_id
1 'polypeptide(L)'
;MDSRVRHITKSVTWRIIASATTFSLTLAFFGKAELAMASWLTAIETSVKIVIYYFHERIWFKLSTNLNSKMRHIAKALTWRIIASGTTFILALLLFGGHDDALEKATWIALIESILKMAFYYAHEEFWYRINLGLDDRQKESTP
;
A
#
# COMPACT_ATOMS: atom_id res chain seq x y z
N MET A 1 -19.67 19.92 4.27
CA MET A 1 -19.23 18.66 4.92
C MET A 1 -17.74 18.78 5.17
N ASP A 2 -17.31 18.63 6.43
CA ASP A 2 -15.95 18.91 6.88
C ASP A 2 -14.88 18.13 6.07
N SER A 3 -13.79 18.79 5.67
CA SER A 3 -12.70 18.18 4.89
C SER A 3 -12.16 16.91 5.55
N ARG A 4 -12.23 16.85 6.89
CA ARG A 4 -11.84 15.70 7.71
C ARG A 4 -12.63 14.43 7.39
N VAL A 5 -13.94 14.55 7.18
CA VAL A 5 -14.81 13.41 6.82
C VAL A 5 -14.42 12.87 5.44
N ARG A 6 -14.11 13.75 4.48
CA ARG A 6 -13.63 13.35 3.14
C ARG A 6 -12.32 12.57 3.22
N HIS A 7 -11.36 13.02 4.02
CA HIS A 7 -10.07 12.35 4.17
C HIS A 7 -10.19 10.97 4.84
N ILE A 8 -11.04 10.84 5.86
CA ILE A 8 -11.31 9.55 6.52
C ILE A 8 -11.98 8.58 5.54
N THR A 9 -13.03 9.02 4.84
CA THR A 9 -13.74 8.18 3.86
C THR A 9 -12.83 7.75 2.72
N LYS A 10 -11.94 8.63 2.21
CA LYS A 10 -10.92 8.26 1.21
C LYS A 10 -9.97 7.19 1.74
N SER A 11 -9.50 7.30 2.98
CA SER A 11 -8.59 6.32 3.58
C SER A 11 -9.25 4.95 3.75
N VAL A 12 -10.50 4.92 4.23
CA VAL A 12 -11.26 3.68 4.41
C VAL A 12 -11.57 3.02 3.07
N THR A 13 -12.05 3.79 2.08
CA THR A 13 -12.34 3.26 0.73
C THR A 13 -11.08 2.73 0.04
N TRP A 14 -9.93 3.40 0.20
CA TRP A 14 -8.65 2.92 -0.32
C TRP A 14 -8.23 1.57 0.28
N ARG A 15 -8.39 1.39 1.60
CA ARG A 15 -8.07 0.12 2.27
C ARG A 15 -8.94 -1.04 1.78
N ILE A 16 -10.22 -0.78 1.52
CA ILE A 16 -11.14 -1.79 1.00
C ILE A 16 -10.72 -2.21 -0.42
N ILE A 17 -10.45 -1.24 -1.30
CA ILE A 17 -10.03 -1.50 -2.68
C ILE A 17 -8.71 -2.27 -2.70
N ALA A 18 -7.70 -1.79 -1.95
CA ALA A 18 -6.39 -2.43 -1.91
C ALA A 18 -6.44 -3.87 -1.40
N SER A 19 -7.27 -4.15 -0.39
CA SER A 19 -7.45 -5.50 0.15
C SER A 19 -8.19 -6.41 -0.84
N ALA A 20 -9.22 -5.88 -1.52
CA ALA A 20 -9.99 -6.62 -2.52
C ALA A 20 -9.16 -6.94 -3.77
N THR A 21 -8.25 -6.05 -4.18
CA THR A 21 -7.33 -6.29 -5.30
C THR A 21 -6.37 -7.43 -4.98
N THR A 22 -5.74 -7.41 -3.81
CA THR A 22 -4.82 -8.49 -3.39
C THR A 22 -5.57 -9.81 -3.31
N PHE A 23 -6.75 -9.84 -2.68
CA PHE A 23 -7.58 -11.04 -2.58
C PHE A 23 -7.99 -11.61 -3.95
N SER A 24 -8.43 -10.75 -4.88
CA SER A 24 -8.83 -11.15 -6.24
C SER A 24 -7.66 -11.72 -7.05
N LEU A 25 -6.47 -11.11 -6.93
CA LEU A 25 -5.27 -11.60 -7.59
C LEU A 25 -4.87 -12.97 -7.06
N THR A 26 -4.89 -13.16 -5.74
CA THR A 26 -4.51 -14.46 -5.18
C THR A 26 -5.49 -15.56 -5.58
N LEU A 27 -6.80 -15.25 -5.66
CA LEU A 27 -7.81 -16.16 -6.20
C LEU A 27 -7.55 -16.53 -7.66
N ALA A 28 -7.17 -15.56 -8.50
CA ALA A 28 -6.93 -15.78 -9.94
C ALA A 28 -5.71 -16.66 -10.21
N PHE A 29 -4.66 -16.56 -9.38
CA PHE A 29 -3.40 -17.27 -9.60
C PHE A 29 -3.30 -18.64 -8.91
N PHE A 30 -3.97 -18.85 -7.78
CA PHE A 30 -3.87 -20.10 -6.99
C PHE A 30 -5.17 -20.92 -6.93
N GLY A 31 -6.31 -20.36 -7.33
CA GLY A 31 -7.61 -21.04 -7.28
C GLY A 31 -8.17 -21.23 -5.85
N LYS A 32 -9.33 -21.89 -5.72
CA LYS A 32 -10.06 -22.04 -4.44
C LYS A 32 -9.33 -22.91 -3.40
N ALA A 33 -8.42 -23.78 -3.83
CA ALA A 33 -7.77 -24.77 -2.96
C ALA A 33 -6.73 -24.15 -2.00
N GLU A 34 -6.19 -22.98 -2.32
CA GLU A 34 -5.13 -22.34 -1.52
C GLU A 34 -5.55 -20.98 -0.91
N LEU A 35 -6.86 -20.74 -0.81
CA LEU A 35 -7.43 -19.53 -0.19
C LEU A 35 -6.88 -19.28 1.22
N ALA A 36 -6.60 -20.36 1.97
CA ALA A 36 -6.03 -20.28 3.31
C ALA A 36 -4.57 -19.78 3.28
N MET A 37 -3.73 -20.25 2.35
CA MET A 37 -2.36 -19.75 2.20
C MET A 37 -2.32 -18.29 1.73
N ALA A 38 -3.21 -17.93 0.82
CA ALA A 38 -3.39 -16.55 0.34
C ALA A 38 -3.73 -15.56 1.47
N SER A 39 -4.71 -15.95 2.29
CA SER A 39 -5.15 -15.18 3.45
C SER A 39 -4.04 -15.06 4.50
N TRP A 40 -3.24 -16.12 4.66
CA TRP A 40 -2.11 -16.14 5.57
C TRP A 40 -0.96 -15.24 5.09
N LEU A 41 -0.62 -15.28 3.81
CA LEU A 41 0.39 -14.40 3.21
C LEU A 41 0.04 -12.92 3.42
N THR A 42 -1.19 -12.53 3.08
CA THR A 42 -1.65 -11.14 3.21
C THR A 42 -1.69 -10.66 4.66
N ALA A 43 -2.14 -11.51 5.59
CA ALA A 43 -2.16 -11.21 7.02
C ALA A 43 -0.74 -11.07 7.60
N ILE A 44 0.16 -11.98 7.26
CA ILE A 44 1.57 -11.92 7.68
C ILE A 44 2.24 -10.69 7.09
N GLU A 45 2.11 -10.45 5.79
CA GLU A 45 2.76 -9.33 5.12
C GLU A 45 2.34 -7.99 5.74
N THR A 46 1.05 -7.81 5.99
CA THR A 46 0.52 -6.60 6.64
C THR A 46 1.08 -6.45 8.05
N SER A 47 1.07 -7.52 8.84
CA SER A 47 1.56 -7.52 10.23
C SER A 47 3.06 -7.21 10.30
N VAL A 48 3.85 -7.86 9.44
CA VAL A 48 5.30 -7.67 9.34
C VAL A 48 5.62 -6.24 8.93
N LYS A 49 4.92 -5.69 7.93
CA LYS A 49 5.14 -4.30 7.49
C LYS A 49 4.79 -3.28 8.56
N ILE A 50 3.77 -3.50 9.38
CA ILE A 50 3.47 -2.61 10.52
C ILE A 50 4.66 -2.55 11.49
N VAL A 51 5.20 -3.72 11.86
CA VAL A 51 6.34 -3.81 12.79
C VAL A 51 7.57 -3.14 12.19
N ILE A 52 7.91 -3.45 10.94
CA ILE A 52 9.08 -2.90 10.27
C ILE A 52 8.95 -1.39 10.05
N TYR A 53 7.76 -0.89 9.70
CA TYR A 53 7.50 0.54 9.57
C TYR A 53 7.73 1.28 10.89
N TYR A 54 7.26 0.71 12.00
CA TYR A 54 7.50 1.28 13.32
C TYR A 54 9.00 1.40 13.62
N PHE A 55 9.78 0.35 13.38
CA PHE A 55 11.24 0.41 13.57
C PHE A 55 11.92 1.39 12.62
N HIS A 56 11.51 1.42 11.36
CA HIS A 56 12.00 2.39 10.35
C HIS A 56 11.82 3.82 10.83
N GLU A 57 10.63 4.18 11.32
CA GLU A 57 10.35 5.52 11.80
C GLU A 57 11.13 5.83 13.10
N ARG A 58 11.32 4.85 13.98
CA ARG A 58 12.14 5.01 15.20
C ARG A 58 13.63 5.24 14.89
N ILE A 59 14.16 4.53 13.89
CA ILE A 59 15.54 4.74 13.40
C ILE A 59 15.66 6.14 12.82
N TRP A 60 14.73 6.55 11.95
CA TRP A 60 14.70 7.89 11.36
C TRP A 60 14.45 9.02 12.36
N PHE A 61 13.81 8.74 13.49
CA PHE A 61 13.66 9.68 14.60
C PHE A 61 14.97 9.86 15.37
N LYS A 62 15.69 8.74 15.62
CA LYS A 62 17.00 8.77 16.29
C LYS A 62 18.12 9.35 15.43
N LEU A 63 18.07 9.14 14.11
CA LEU A 63 18.96 9.81 13.18
C LEU A 63 18.58 11.29 13.11
N SER A 64 19.27 12.12 13.90
CA SER A 64 19.24 13.57 13.81
C SER A 64 19.98 14.03 12.54
N THR A 65 19.40 13.75 11.37
CA THR A 65 19.94 14.20 10.09
C THR A 65 19.70 15.69 9.90
N ASN A 66 20.73 16.46 9.56
CA ASN A 66 20.63 17.87 9.13
C ASN A 66 20.05 18.06 7.72
N LEU A 67 19.18 17.13 7.30
CA LEU A 67 18.54 17.19 5.99
C LEU A 67 17.36 18.17 6.02
N ASN A 68 17.21 18.93 4.94
CA ASN A 68 16.03 19.77 4.73
C ASN A 68 14.76 18.90 4.80
N SER A 69 13.68 19.42 5.40
CA SER A 69 12.41 18.70 5.62
C SER A 69 11.91 17.97 4.37
N LYS A 70 11.94 18.62 3.20
CA LYS A 70 11.55 18.01 1.92
C LYS A 70 12.40 16.79 1.55
N MET A 71 13.72 16.91 1.68
CA MET A 71 14.66 15.84 1.36
C MET A 71 14.49 14.65 2.32
N ARG A 72 14.20 14.94 3.60
CA ARG A 72 13.93 13.91 4.62
C ARG A 72 12.68 13.09 4.30
N HIS A 73 11.60 13.74 3.88
CA HIS A 73 10.37 13.03 3.49
C HIS A 73 10.57 12.14 2.25
N ILE A 74 11.31 12.62 1.24
CA ILE A 74 11.63 11.84 0.04
C ILE A 74 12.52 10.63 0.41
N ALA A 75 13.55 10.84 1.22
CA ALA A 75 14.44 9.78 1.67
C ALA A 75 13.70 8.71 2.50
N LYS A 76 12.81 9.12 3.40
CA LYS A 76 11.93 8.21 4.16
C LYS A 76 11.03 7.38 3.22
N ALA A 77 10.44 8.02 2.22
CA ALA A 77 9.57 7.33 1.26
C ALA A 77 10.35 6.32 0.42
N LEU A 78 11.52 6.70 -0.10
CA LEU A 78 12.36 5.81 -0.91
C LEU A 78 12.88 4.62 -0.10
N THR A 79 13.38 4.87 1.11
CA THR A 79 13.84 3.81 2.01
C THR A 79 12.70 2.86 2.38
N TRP A 80 11.50 3.37 2.65
CA TRP A 80 10.33 2.54 2.90
C TRP A 80 9.96 1.67 1.69
N ARG A 81 10.03 2.19 0.46
CA ARG A 81 9.75 1.42 -0.76
C ARG A 81 10.71 0.25 -0.93
N ILE A 82 12.00 0.47 -0.70
CA ILE A 82 13.02 -0.59 -0.81
C ILE A 82 12.77 -1.68 0.25
N ILE A 83 12.54 -1.28 1.51
CA ILE A 83 12.29 -2.20 2.61
C ILE A 83 11.00 -3.00 2.39
N ALA A 84 9.90 -2.31 2.04
CA ALA A 84 8.61 -2.95 1.83
C ALA A 84 8.64 -3.95 0.67
N SER A 85 9.28 -3.61 -0.46
CA SER A 85 9.46 -4.54 -1.58
C SER A 85 10.33 -5.74 -1.18
N GLY A 86 11.43 -5.51 -0.46
CA GLY A 86 12.27 -6.59 0.05
C GLY A 86 11.54 -7.54 1.00
N THR A 87 10.67 -7.00 1.88
CA THR A 87 9.90 -7.84 2.80
C THR A 87 8.90 -8.74 2.10
N THR A 88 8.21 -8.24 1.07
CA THR A 88 7.30 -9.05 0.25
C THR A 88 8.08 -10.15 -0.48
N PHE A 89 9.25 -9.82 -1.03
CA PHE A 89 10.10 -10.78 -1.71
C PHE A 89 10.61 -11.89 -0.77
N ILE A 90 11.12 -11.53 0.41
CA ILE A 90 11.60 -12.50 1.42
C ILE A 90 10.46 -13.38 1.95
N LEU A 91 9.28 -12.80 2.23
CA LEU A 91 8.12 -13.56 2.67
C LEU A 91 7.63 -14.54 1.61
N ALA A 92 7.64 -14.11 0.34
CA ALA A 92 7.36 -15.00 -0.78
C ALA A 92 8.36 -16.17 -0.83
N LEU A 93 9.67 -15.90 -0.72
CA LEU A 93 10.67 -16.97 -0.70
C LEU A 93 10.52 -17.92 0.48
N LEU A 94 10.26 -17.40 1.69
CA LEU A 94 10.14 -18.22 2.89
C LEU A 94 8.90 -19.12 2.90
N LEU A 95 7.77 -18.61 2.39
CA LEU A 95 6.51 -19.36 2.38
C LEU A 95 6.44 -20.35 1.21
N PHE A 96 7.12 -20.06 0.09
CA PHE A 96 6.93 -20.77 -1.17
C PHE A 96 8.18 -21.45 -1.73
N GLY A 97 9.36 -21.26 -1.14
CA GLY A 97 10.64 -21.79 -1.65
C GLY A 97 10.78 -23.32 -1.72
N GLY A 98 9.79 -24.07 -1.23
CA GLY A 98 9.75 -25.54 -1.32
C GLY A 98 8.84 -26.11 -2.41
N HIS A 99 8.14 -25.27 -3.19
CA HIS A 99 7.26 -25.73 -4.29
C HIS A 99 7.82 -25.23 -5.62
N ASP A 100 8.09 -26.15 -6.56
CA ASP A 100 8.80 -25.90 -7.83
C ASP A 100 8.17 -24.79 -8.72
N ASP A 101 6.88 -24.46 -8.53
CA ASP A 101 6.13 -23.45 -9.31
C ASP A 101 5.76 -22.18 -8.53
N ALA A 102 6.06 -22.10 -7.24
CA ALA A 102 5.45 -21.09 -6.37
C ALA A 102 6.21 -19.76 -6.37
N LEU A 103 7.51 -19.78 -6.69
CA LEU A 103 8.34 -18.57 -6.83
C LEU A 103 7.93 -17.73 -8.04
N GLU A 104 7.60 -18.37 -9.16
CA GLU A 104 7.10 -17.70 -10.36
C GLU A 104 5.73 -17.03 -10.06
N LYS A 105 4.80 -17.76 -9.46
CA LYS A 105 3.45 -17.26 -9.13
C LYS A 105 3.48 -16.10 -8.13
N ALA A 106 4.28 -16.21 -7.07
CA ALA A 106 4.39 -15.14 -6.07
C ALA A 106 5.06 -13.88 -6.62
N THR A 107 6.06 -14.04 -7.49
CA THR A 107 6.71 -12.91 -8.18
C THR A 107 5.71 -12.19 -9.09
N TRP A 108 4.92 -12.94 -9.86
CA TRP A 108 3.88 -12.36 -10.70
C TRP A 108 2.81 -11.64 -9.88
N ILE A 109 2.36 -12.21 -8.76
CA ILE A 109 1.39 -11.55 -7.90
C ILE A 109 1.95 -10.25 -7.33
N ALA A 110 3.18 -10.25 -6.81
CA ALA A 110 3.78 -9.04 -6.24
C ALA A 110 3.95 -7.92 -7.28
N LEU A 111 4.36 -8.26 -8.51
CA LEU A 111 4.50 -7.29 -9.60
C LEU A 111 3.15 -6.75 -10.07
N ILE A 112 2.19 -7.65 -10.30
CA ILE A 112 0.86 -7.32 -10.78
C ILE A 112 0.09 -6.51 -9.72
N GLU A 113 0.18 -6.89 -8.46
CA GLU A 113 -0.41 -6.16 -7.33
C GLU A 113 0.16 -4.75 -7.20
N SER A 114 1.48 -4.58 -7.33
CA SER A 114 2.12 -3.26 -7.28
C SER A 114 1.59 -2.33 -8.38
N ILE A 115 1.49 -2.85 -9.61
CA ILE A 115 0.98 -2.08 -10.76
C ILE A 115 -0.52 -1.79 -10.61
N LEU A 116 -1.32 -2.78 -10.23
CA LEU A 116 -2.77 -2.60 -10.04
C LEU A 116 -3.09 -1.66 -8.90
N LYS A 117 -2.35 -1.69 -7.78
CA LYS A 117 -2.55 -0.71 -6.69
C LYS A 117 -2.22 0.71 -7.16
N MET A 118 -1.23 0.90 -8.01
CA MET A 118 -0.97 2.23 -8.58
C MET A 118 -2.10 2.68 -9.51
N ALA A 119 -2.57 1.79 -10.39
CA ALA A 119 -3.68 2.09 -11.31
C ALA A 119 -5.00 2.38 -10.57
N PHE A 120 -5.35 1.55 -9.58
CA PHE A 120 -6.55 1.75 -8.77
C PHE A 120 -6.44 2.97 -7.87
N TYR A 121 -5.26 3.29 -7.34
CA TYR A 121 -5.07 4.52 -6.57
C TYR A 121 -5.36 5.75 -7.43
N TYR A 122 -4.79 5.79 -8.63
CA TYR A 122 -5.04 6.86 -9.58
C TYR A 122 -6.53 6.96 -9.96
N ALA A 123 -7.16 5.84 -10.32
CA ALA A 123 -8.57 5.81 -10.65
C ALA A 123 -9.48 6.22 -9.47
N HIS A 124 -9.11 5.83 -8.24
CA HIS A 124 -9.80 6.22 -7.02
C HIS A 124 -9.68 7.72 -6.75
N GLU A 125 -8.47 8.27 -6.92
CA GLU A 125 -8.24 9.71 -6.74
C GLU A 125 -8.97 10.54 -7.81
N GLU A 126 -8.93 10.09 -9.06
CA GLU A 126 -9.66 10.67 -10.20
C GLU A 126 -11.19 10.60 -10.00
N PHE A 127 -11.71 9.45 -9.53
CA PHE A 127 -13.12 9.31 -9.18
C PHE A 127 -13.51 10.33 -8.09
N TRP A 128 -12.72 10.43 -7.03
CA TRP A 128 -12.94 11.41 -5.94
C TRP A 128 -12.71 12.87 -6.33
N TYR A 129 -12.03 13.12 -7.43
CA TYR A 129 -11.87 14.45 -8.01
C TYR A 129 -13.12 14.83 -8.82
N ARG A 130 -13.72 13.88 -9.54
CA ARG A 130 -14.96 14.10 -10.33
C ARG A 130 -16.20 14.31 -9.47
N ILE A 131 -16.26 13.72 -8.27
CA ILE A 131 -17.33 14.00 -7.30
C ILE A 131 -17.02 15.30 -6.55
N ASN A 132 -17.84 16.32 -6.74
CA ASN A 132 -17.80 17.64 -6.06
C ASN A 132 -18.10 17.58 -4.54
N LEU A 133 -17.88 16.44 -3.89
CA LEU A 133 -18.09 16.26 -2.46
C LEU A 133 -16.97 16.95 -1.67
N GLY A 134 -17.26 18.16 -1.19
CA GLY A 134 -16.44 18.90 -0.21
C GLY A 134 -15.38 19.84 -0.80
N LEU A 135 -15.57 20.37 -2.01
CA LEU A 135 -14.71 21.40 -2.61
C LEU A 135 -15.20 22.84 -2.34
N ASP A 136 -16.33 23.02 -1.66
CA ASP A 136 -17.08 24.29 -1.63
C ASP A 136 -16.46 25.42 -0.79
N ASP A 137 -15.43 25.14 0.04
CA ASP A 137 -14.86 26.18 0.94
C ASP A 137 -13.55 26.81 0.43
N ARG A 138 -12.92 26.31 -0.65
CA ARG A 138 -11.67 26.93 -1.17
C ARG A 138 -11.86 27.93 -2.30
N GLN A 139 -13.04 28.01 -2.92
CA GLN A 139 -13.32 29.03 -3.95
C GLN A 139 -13.97 30.31 -3.42
N LYS A 140 -14.53 30.31 -2.20
CA LYS A 140 -15.13 31.51 -1.59
C LYS A 140 -14.13 32.44 -0.87
N GLU A 141 -12.94 31.96 -0.52
CA GLU A 141 -11.90 32.76 0.15
C GLU A 141 -10.88 33.42 -0.81
N SER A 142 -10.90 33.07 -2.11
CA SER A 142 -9.94 33.60 -3.09
C SER A 142 -10.52 34.65 -4.04
N THR A 143 -11.67 35.25 -3.71
CA THR A 143 -12.20 36.41 -4.44
C THR A 143 -12.33 37.58 -3.44
N PRO A 144 -11.57 38.67 -3.59
CA PRO A 144 -11.75 39.88 -2.79
C PRO A 144 -13.08 40.58 -3.10
#